data_AF-A0A935FZK3-F1
#
_entry.id   AF-A0A935FZK3-F1
#
_cell.length_a   1.000
_cell.length_b   1.000
_cell.length_c   1.000
_cell.angle_alpha   90.00
_cell.angle_beta   90.00
_cell.angle_gamma   90.00
#
_symmetry.space_group_name_H-M   'P 1'
#
loop_
_entity.id
_entity.type
_entity.pdbx_description
1 polymer ?
#
loop_
_entity_poly.entity_id
_entity_poly.type
_entity_poly.pdbx_seq_one_letter_code
_entity_poly.pdbx_strand_id
1 'polypeptide(L)'
;MTLNLRLVYYAIGLLAILFASAARSNDLLDAAQPWDGPVPLARYFDVLEDPQGTLTLADVRKADIAARFKPSSTTKDALNYGITPSTYWLRLSLKNGGDQPIERFLEIAYARLLTVDFYKIAPRSDGPSD
;
A
#
# COMPACT_ATOMS: atom_id res chain seq x y z
N MET A 1 43.98 -16.39 -13.48
CA MET A 1 42.64 -16.03 -13.98
C MET A 1 42.37 -14.59 -13.58
N THR A 2 42.83 -13.61 -14.36
CA THR A 2 42.69 -12.18 -14.02
C THR A 2 41.26 -11.75 -14.29
N LEU A 3 40.50 -11.57 -13.22
CA LEU A 3 39.14 -11.06 -13.28
C LEU A 3 39.16 -9.66 -13.93
N ASN A 4 38.46 -9.49 -15.05
CA ASN A 4 38.46 -8.24 -15.80
C ASN A 4 37.81 -7.14 -14.97
N LEU A 5 38.61 -6.17 -14.51
CA LEU A 5 38.18 -5.10 -13.61
C LEU A 5 36.99 -4.30 -14.19
N ARG A 6 36.93 -4.14 -15.52
CA ARG A 6 35.79 -3.55 -16.23
C ARG A 6 34.50 -4.36 -16.09
N LEU A 7 34.59 -5.69 -16.13
CA LEU A 7 33.45 -6.59 -15.98
C LEU A 7 32.84 -6.51 -14.57
N VAL A 8 33.69 -6.34 -13.55
CA VAL A 8 33.26 -6.14 -12.17
C VAL A 8 32.51 -4.81 -12.00
N TYR A 9 33.00 -3.72 -12.59
CA TYR A 9 32.29 -2.43 -12.55
C TYR A 9 30.93 -2.48 -13.26
N TYR A 10 30.82 -3.18 -14.41
CA TYR A 10 29.54 -3.37 -15.06
C TYR A 10 28.58 -4.23 -14.24
N ALA A 11 29.08 -5.30 -13.60
CA ALA A 11 28.26 -6.16 -12.74
C ALA A 11 27.74 -5.41 -11.49
N ILE A 12 28.58 -4.57 -10.87
CA ILE A 12 28.18 -3.72 -9.73
C ILE A 12 27.16 -2.66 -10.18
N GLY A 13 27.37 -2.03 -11.34
CA GLY A 13 26.42 -1.08 -11.91
C GLY A 13 25.06 -1.71 -12.22
N LEU A 14 25.05 -2.91 -12.79
CA LEU A 14 23.82 -3.65 -13.10
C LEU A 14 23.08 -4.05 -11.80
N LEU A 15 23.81 -4.49 -10.78
CA LEU A 15 23.24 -4.87 -9.48
C LEU A 15 22.63 -3.65 -8.77
N ALA A 16 23.28 -2.48 -8.84
CA ALA A 16 22.76 -1.25 -8.26
C ALA A 16 21.45 -0.78 -8.93
N ILE A 17 21.33 -0.94 -10.26
CA ILE A 17 20.12 -0.60 -11.01
C ILE A 17 18.97 -1.56 -10.65
N LEU A 18 19.26 -2.86 -10.44
CA LEU A 18 18.27 -3.85 -10.03
C LEU A 18 17.75 -3.61 -8.60
N PHE A 19 18.59 -3.11 -7.69
CA PHE A 19 18.16 -2.73 -6.33
C PHE A 19 17.38 -1.41 -6.27
N ALA A 20 17.65 -0.47 -7.19
CA ALA A 20 16.97 0.83 -7.21
C ALA A 20 15.48 0.77 -7.60
N SER A 21 15.00 -0.35 -8.18
CA SER A 21 13.58 -0.53 -8.54
C SER A 21 12.69 -1.03 -7.40
N ALA A 22 13.24 -1.30 -6.21
CA ALA A 22 12.51 -1.98 -5.13
C ALA A 22 12.19 -1.07 -3.94
N ALA A 23 11.63 0.13 -4.17
CA ALA A 23 10.92 0.89 -3.13
C ALA A 23 10.21 2.11 -3.75
N ARG A 24 9.04 1.91 -4.38
CA ARG A 24 8.12 3.04 -4.53
C ARG A 24 7.38 3.15 -3.20
N SER A 25 7.76 4.13 -2.38
CA SER A 25 7.07 4.38 -1.12
C SER A 25 5.60 4.65 -1.40
N ASN A 26 4.71 4.06 -0.62
CA ASN A 26 3.32 4.51 -0.58
C ASN A 26 3.28 6.02 -0.33
N ASP A 27 2.46 6.73 -1.11
CA ASP A 27 2.11 8.09 -0.77
C ASP A 27 1.43 8.05 0.60
N LEU A 28 2.14 8.54 1.63
CA LEU A 28 1.61 8.66 2.97
C LEU A 28 0.62 9.82 2.99
N LEU A 29 -0.68 9.52 3.13
CA LEU A 29 -1.70 10.55 3.19
C LEU A 29 -1.70 11.18 4.59
N ASP A 30 -1.60 12.50 4.65
CA ASP A 30 -1.76 13.26 5.88
C ASP A 30 -3.22 13.69 6.08
N ALA A 31 -3.90 13.09 7.05
CA ALA A 31 -5.26 13.42 7.41
C ALA A 31 -5.41 14.86 7.96
N ALA A 32 -4.31 15.44 8.44
CA ALA A 32 -4.29 16.78 9.03
C ALA A 32 -4.24 17.90 8.02
N GLN A 33 -3.92 17.60 6.76
CA GLN A 33 -3.95 18.62 5.72
C GLN A 33 -5.37 19.15 5.52
N PRO A 34 -5.54 20.47 5.29
CA PRO A 34 -6.81 21.02 4.88
C PRO A 34 -7.15 20.50 3.48
N TRP A 35 -8.38 20.01 3.32
CA TRP A 35 -8.89 19.52 2.04
C TRP A 35 -10.12 20.36 1.65
N ASP A 36 -10.15 20.84 0.41
CA ASP A 36 -11.30 21.57 -0.15
C ASP A 36 -12.35 20.60 -0.72
N GLY A 37 -12.66 19.54 0.04
CA GLY A 37 -13.63 18.50 -0.32
C GLY A 37 -13.10 17.05 -0.18
N PRO A 38 -13.83 16.07 -0.74
CA PRO A 38 -13.40 14.67 -0.73
C PRO A 38 -12.05 14.48 -1.45
N VAL A 39 -11.15 13.69 -0.86
CA VAL A 39 -9.87 13.34 -1.46
C VAL A 39 -9.97 11.98 -2.14
N PRO A 40 -9.72 11.87 -3.46
CA PRO A 40 -9.66 10.58 -4.14
C PRO A 40 -8.53 9.70 -3.58
N LEU A 41 -8.90 8.56 -3.00
CA LEU A 41 -7.94 7.67 -2.33
C LEU A 41 -7.28 6.66 -3.28
N ALA A 42 -7.75 6.53 -4.52
CA ALA A 42 -7.32 5.47 -5.45
C ALA A 42 -5.80 5.42 -5.68
N ARG A 43 -5.12 6.57 -5.69
CA ARG A 43 -3.66 6.68 -5.84
C ARG A 43 -2.85 6.36 -4.59
N TYR A 44 -3.48 6.38 -3.41
CA TYR A 44 -2.84 6.14 -2.12
C TYR A 44 -2.94 4.68 -1.67
N PHE A 45 -3.68 3.86 -2.41
CA PHE A 45 -3.82 2.45 -2.12
C PHE A 45 -2.68 1.62 -2.72
N ASP A 46 -2.14 0.76 -1.89
CA ASP A 46 -1.59 -0.51 -2.32
C ASP A 46 -2.69 -1.55 -2.47
N VAL A 47 -2.58 -2.39 -3.48
CA VAL A 47 -3.60 -3.37 -3.84
C VAL A 47 -2.99 -4.76 -3.94
N LEU A 48 -3.70 -5.73 -3.38
CA LEU A 48 -3.46 -7.16 -3.58
C LEU A 48 -4.78 -7.81 -3.97
N GLU A 49 -4.81 -8.44 -5.14
CA GLU A 49 -5.90 -9.31 -5.54
C GLU A 49 -5.73 -10.71 -4.93
N ASP A 50 -6.81 -11.22 -4.35
CA ASP A 50 -6.98 -12.59 -3.86
C ASP A 50 -8.13 -13.26 -4.64
N PRO A 51 -7.84 -13.93 -5.76
CA PRO A 51 -8.88 -14.51 -6.62
C PRO A 51 -9.69 -15.61 -5.94
N GLN A 52 -9.14 -16.26 -4.91
CA GLN A 52 -9.80 -17.33 -4.17
C GLN A 52 -10.57 -16.80 -2.96
N GLY A 53 -10.30 -15.58 -2.50
CA GLY A 53 -10.92 -14.99 -1.31
C GLY A 53 -10.63 -15.78 -0.03
N THR A 54 -9.42 -16.34 0.07
CA THR A 54 -9.03 -17.25 1.17
C THR A 54 -8.04 -16.62 2.15
N LEU A 55 -7.40 -15.51 1.77
CA LEU A 55 -6.46 -14.82 2.65
C LEU A 55 -7.21 -14.19 3.81
N THR A 56 -6.61 -14.25 5.00
CA THR A 56 -7.07 -13.53 6.19
C THR A 56 -6.23 -12.29 6.46
N LEU A 57 -6.65 -11.43 7.40
CA LEU A 57 -5.81 -10.31 7.86
C LEU A 57 -4.43 -10.80 8.35
N ALA A 58 -4.37 -11.95 9.01
CA ALA A 58 -3.11 -12.51 9.50
C ALA A 58 -2.19 -12.93 8.34
N ASP A 59 -2.76 -13.49 7.26
CA ASP A 59 -1.99 -13.93 6.09
C ASP A 59 -1.43 -12.77 5.31
N VAL A 60 -2.24 -11.73 5.03
CA VAL A 60 -1.78 -10.57 4.25
C VAL A 60 -0.72 -9.74 4.97
N ARG A 61 -0.53 -9.96 6.27
CA ARG A 61 0.53 -9.35 7.09
C ARG A 61 1.84 -10.15 7.09
N LYS A 62 1.86 -11.40 6.62
CA LYS A 62 3.09 -12.19 6.48
C LYS A 62 3.98 -11.54 5.42
N ALA A 63 5.30 -11.55 5.64
CA ALA A 63 6.24 -10.77 4.83
C ALA A 63 6.19 -11.10 3.33
N ASP A 64 6.03 -12.38 3.00
CA ASP A 64 5.90 -12.90 1.64
C ASP A 64 4.64 -12.39 0.93
N ILE A 65 3.50 -12.32 1.63
CA ILE A 65 2.25 -11.80 1.08
C ILE A 65 2.23 -10.27 1.09
N ALA A 66 2.72 -9.64 2.14
CA ALA A 66 2.82 -8.19 2.27
C ALA A 66 3.67 -7.56 1.15
N ALA A 67 4.68 -8.29 0.66
CA ALA A 67 5.52 -7.90 -0.48
C ALA A 67 4.80 -8.00 -1.84
N ARG A 68 3.65 -8.69 -1.93
CA ARG A 68 2.86 -8.82 -3.15
C ARG A 68 1.91 -7.64 -3.39
N PHE A 69 1.69 -6.80 -2.39
CA PHE A 69 0.96 -5.55 -2.57
C PHE A 69 1.69 -4.67 -3.58
N LYS A 70 0.94 -4.14 -4.54
CA LYS A 70 1.46 -3.23 -5.56
C LYS A 70 0.75 -1.88 -5.44
N PRO A 71 1.46 -0.76 -5.63
CA PRO A 71 0.81 0.53 -5.73
C PRO A 71 -0.26 0.48 -6.81
N SER A 72 -1.39 1.10 -6.52
CA SER A 72 -2.46 1.27 -7.49
C SER A 72 -1.90 1.89 -8.77
N SER A 73 -2.16 1.24 -9.90
CA SER A 73 -1.70 1.71 -11.22
C SER A 73 -2.63 2.74 -11.84
N THR A 74 -3.74 3.08 -11.17
CA THR A 74 -4.72 4.04 -11.72
C THR A 74 -4.26 5.47 -11.51
N THR A 75 -4.43 6.28 -12.55
CA THR A 75 -4.37 7.74 -12.48
C THR A 75 -5.75 8.36 -12.32
N LYS A 76 -6.80 7.53 -12.25
CA LYS A 76 -8.19 7.96 -12.05
C LYS A 76 -8.53 8.08 -10.57
N ASP A 77 -9.64 8.75 -10.29
CA ASP A 77 -10.11 9.00 -8.93
C ASP A 77 -10.64 7.73 -8.22
N ALA A 78 -10.91 6.65 -8.96
CA ALA A 78 -11.52 5.43 -8.45
C ALA A 78 -10.77 4.16 -8.89
N LEU A 79 -10.78 3.15 -8.01
CA LEU A 79 -10.42 1.77 -8.33
C LEU A 79 -11.63 1.08 -8.99
N ASN A 80 -11.42 0.43 -10.13
CA ASN A 80 -12.46 -0.33 -10.79
C ASN A 80 -11.85 -1.58 -11.46
N TYR A 81 -12.22 -2.75 -10.95
CA TYR A 81 -11.76 -4.06 -11.44
C TYR A 81 -12.83 -4.80 -12.24
N GLY A 82 -13.96 -4.16 -12.52
CA GLY A 82 -15.11 -4.80 -13.17
C GLY A 82 -15.82 -5.80 -12.25
N ILE A 83 -16.58 -6.71 -12.86
CA ILE A 83 -17.27 -7.80 -12.15
C ILE A 83 -16.32 -8.98 -12.05
N THR A 84 -15.96 -9.35 -10.82
CA THR A 84 -15.07 -10.46 -10.52
C THR A 84 -15.44 -11.08 -9.16
N PRO A 85 -15.25 -12.40 -8.96
CA PRO A 85 -15.41 -13.03 -7.65
C PRO A 85 -14.21 -12.76 -6.70
N SER A 86 -13.13 -12.15 -7.19
CA SER A 86 -11.92 -11.90 -6.40
C SER A 86 -12.19 -11.01 -5.18
N THR A 87 -11.50 -11.30 -4.08
CA THR A 87 -11.35 -10.37 -2.95
C THR A 87 -10.19 -9.42 -3.22
N TYR A 88 -10.39 -8.13 -2.97
CA TYR A 88 -9.32 -7.14 -3.11
C TYR A 88 -8.94 -6.59 -1.73
N TRP A 89 -7.67 -6.80 -1.38
CA TRP A 89 -7.06 -6.21 -0.20
C TRP A 89 -6.52 -4.83 -0.56
N LEU A 90 -7.07 -3.81 0.08
CA LEU A 90 -6.65 -2.42 -0.06
C LEU A 90 -5.88 -2.00 1.19
N ARG A 91 -4.66 -1.47 1.00
CA ARG A 91 -3.82 -0.97 2.08
C ARG A 91 -3.60 0.52 1.90
N LEU A 92 -4.09 1.30 2.85
CA LEU A 92 -3.90 2.75 2.93
C LEU A 92 -2.93 3.09 4.06
N SER A 93 -1.94 3.92 3.78
CA SER A 93 -1.05 4.48 4.81
C SER A 93 -1.52 5.90 5.16
N LEU A 94 -1.98 6.07 6.40
CA LEU A 94 -2.53 7.33 6.90
C LEU A 94 -1.71 7.81 8.10
N LYS A 95 -1.41 9.11 8.14
CA LYS A 95 -0.90 9.77 9.35
C LYS A 95 -1.83 10.92 9.75
N ASN A 96 -1.83 11.25 11.03
CA ASN A 96 -2.30 12.54 11.51
C ASN A 96 -1.05 13.34 11.91
N GLY A 97 -0.63 14.28 11.07
CA GLY A 97 0.52 15.14 11.35
C GLY A 97 0.22 16.34 12.26
N GLY A 98 -1.03 16.51 12.70
CA GLY A 98 -1.44 17.62 13.56
C GLY A 98 -1.36 17.28 15.06
N ASP A 99 -1.38 18.33 15.88
CA ASP A 99 -1.27 18.24 17.34
C ASP A 99 -2.59 17.88 18.05
N GLN A 100 -3.67 17.70 17.29
CA GLN A 100 -5.01 17.42 17.80
C GLN A 100 -5.59 16.16 17.14
N PRO A 101 -6.48 15.43 17.82
CA PRO A 101 -7.29 14.40 17.19
C PRO A 101 -8.10 14.97 16.03
N ILE A 102 -8.22 14.21 14.95
CA ILE A 102 -8.92 14.63 13.74
C ILE A 102 -9.98 13.60 13.38
N GLU A 103 -11.19 14.09 13.10
CA GLU A 103 -12.28 13.28 12.58
C GLU A 103 -12.34 13.39 11.05
N ARG A 104 -12.40 12.22 10.39
CA ARG A 104 -12.52 12.06 8.93
C ARG A 104 -13.40 10.86 8.63
N PHE A 105 -14.06 10.91 7.48
CA PHE A 105 -14.86 9.81 6.97
C PHE A 105 -14.13 9.13 5.81
N LEU A 106 -14.12 7.80 5.82
CA LEU A 106 -13.76 6.99 4.66
C LEU A 106 -15.05 6.68 3.90
N GLU A 107 -15.15 7.17 2.68
CA GLU A 107 -16.31 6.97 1.82
C GLU A 107 -16.01 5.92 0.75
N ILE A 108 -16.96 4.99 0.54
CA ILE A 108 -16.96 4.05 -0.57
C ILE A 108 -18.13 4.41 -1.49
N ALA A 109 -17.84 5.19 -2.52
CA ALA A 109 -18.86 5.70 -3.43
C ALA A 109 -19.31 4.61 -4.44
N TYR A 110 -20.63 4.45 -4.60
CA TYR A 110 -21.28 3.67 -5.67
C TYR A 110 -20.74 2.25 -5.90
N ALA A 111 -20.42 1.52 -4.82
CA ALA A 111 -19.79 0.22 -4.96
C ALA A 111 -20.82 -0.91 -5.00
N ARG A 112 -20.79 -1.71 -6.07
CA ARG A 112 -21.53 -2.98 -6.15
C ARG A 112 -20.71 -4.07 -5.46
N LEU A 113 -20.65 -4.02 -4.14
CA LEU A 113 -19.89 -4.94 -3.31
C LEU A 113 -20.81 -5.93 -2.60
N LEU A 114 -20.32 -7.14 -2.39
CA LEU A 114 -20.99 -8.13 -1.55
C LEU A 114 -20.66 -7.90 -0.07
N THR A 115 -19.38 -7.68 0.23
CA THR A 115 -18.86 -7.50 1.60
C THR A 115 -17.76 -6.44 1.63
N VAL A 116 -17.58 -5.80 2.78
CA VAL A 116 -16.48 -4.87 3.08
C VAL A 116 -16.08 -5.07 4.53
N ASP A 117 -14.80 -5.33 4.74
CA ASP A 117 -14.19 -5.40 6.08
C ASP A 117 -13.17 -4.28 6.26
N PHE A 118 -13.20 -3.63 7.42
CA PHE A 118 -12.25 -2.57 7.76
C PHE A 118 -11.34 -3.01 8.90
N TYR A 119 -10.03 -2.87 8.70
CA TYR A 119 -9.01 -3.23 9.67
C TYR A 119 -8.12 -2.03 9.98
N LYS A 120 -8.06 -1.64 11.25
CA LYS A 120 -7.09 -0.65 11.74
C LYS A 120 -5.85 -1.37 12.26
N ILE A 121 -4.71 -1.16 11.60
CA ILE A 121 -3.42 -1.65 12.07
C ILE A 121 -2.74 -0.50 12.81
N ALA A 122 -2.71 -0.56 14.14
CA ALA A 122 -1.91 0.36 14.92
C ALA A 122 -0.42 0.04 14.72
N PRO A 123 0.48 1.05 14.65
CA PRO A 123 1.90 0.81 14.85
C PRO A 123 2.08 0.04 16.16
N ARG A 124 3.03 -0.90 16.19
CA ARG A 124 3.38 -1.54 17.45
C ARG A 124 3.81 -0.44 18.41
N SER A 125 3.11 -0.33 19.54
CA SER A 125 3.51 0.59 20.61
C SER A 125 4.68 -0.06 21.34
N ASP A 126 5.89 0.33 20.97
CA ASP A 126 7.12 -0.07 21.66
C ASP A 126 7.31 0.85 22.89
N GLY A 127 6.31 0.91 23.77
CA GLY A 127 6.35 1.70 25.00
C GLY A 127 6.23 0.78 26.21
N PRO A 128 7.01 0.99 27.29
CA PRO A 128 6.86 0.17 28.48
C PRO A 128 5.46 0.34 29.05
N SER A 129 4.88 -0.78 29.49
CA SER A 129 3.68 -0.78 30.32
C SER A 129 4.07 -0.12 31.64
N ASP A 130 3.45 1.02 31.96
CA ASP A 130 3.39 1.53 33.34
C ASP A 130 2.51 0.61 34.20
#